data_AF-A0A239DNZ3-F1
#
_entry.id   AF-A0A239DNZ3-F1
#
_cell.length_a   1.000
_cell.length_b   1.000
_cell.length_c   1.000
_cell.angle_alpha   90.00
_cell.angle_beta   90.00
_cell.angle_gamma   90.00
#
_symmetry.space_group_name_H-M   'P 1'
#
loop_
_entity.id
_entity.type
_entity.pdbx_description
1 polymer ?
#
loop_
_entity_poly.entity_id
_entity_poly.type
_entity_poly.pdbx_seq_one_letter_code
_entity_poly.pdbx_strand_id
1 'polypeptide(L)'
;MATPGFIDCCGGPDLVWVRTLYESHHDQESLLRCAACRTFWFHRFHEFPDWSGGGDDLTTWYTRLTTDEGERLRDAAEPTAVDLSFLGTRPSWMDDARGSRRVDGAPDHPHG
;
A
#
# COMPACT_ATOMS: atom_id res chain seq x y z
N MET A 1 13.88 1.96 -0.43
CA MET A 1 13.03 3.03 0.12
C MET A 1 13.18 3.03 1.62
N ALA A 2 13.28 4.20 2.24
CA ALA A 2 13.17 4.31 3.69
C ALA A 2 11.71 4.10 4.10
N THR A 3 11.48 3.51 5.27
CA THR A 3 10.12 3.29 5.76
C THR A 3 9.48 4.61 6.17
N PRO A 4 8.22 4.88 5.78
CA PRO A 4 7.58 6.11 6.18
C PRO A 4 7.41 6.20 7.71
N GLY A 5 7.74 7.36 8.28
CA GLY A 5 7.76 7.56 9.75
C GLY A 5 6.39 7.50 10.44
N PHE A 6 5.30 7.41 9.69
CA PHE A 6 3.93 7.29 10.19
C PHE A 6 3.46 5.84 10.34
N ILE A 7 4.20 4.88 9.78
CA ILE A 7 3.89 3.47 9.98
C ILE A 7 4.30 3.14 11.41
N ASP A 8 3.41 2.49 12.15
CA ASP A 8 3.64 2.05 13.53
C ASP A 8 3.18 0.59 13.62
N CYS A 9 4.12 -0.35 13.50
CA CYS A 9 3.87 -1.73 13.88
C CYS A 9 4.74 -2.23 15.05
N CYS A 10 5.83 -1.52 15.40
CA CYS A 10 6.73 -1.92 16.49
C CYS A 10 7.67 -0.79 16.96
N GLY A 11 7.21 0.46 16.96
CA GLY A 11 8.00 1.61 17.44
C GLY A 11 9.14 2.10 16.51
N GLY A 12 9.45 1.34 15.46
CA GLY A 12 10.40 1.70 14.40
C GLY A 12 10.29 0.71 13.25
N PRO A 13 9.26 0.82 12.39
CA PRO A 13 9.12 -0.12 11.30
C PRO A 13 10.21 0.10 10.27
N ASP A 14 10.79 -1.01 9.83
CA ASP A 14 11.56 -1.08 8.60
C ASP A 14 10.83 -2.03 7.64
N LEU A 15 10.09 -1.50 6.67
CA LEU A 15 9.35 -2.26 5.68
C LEU A 15 10.26 -2.69 4.55
N VAL A 16 10.40 -4.00 4.41
CA VAL A 16 11.10 -4.63 3.30
C VAL A 16 10.11 -5.12 2.25
N TRP A 17 10.51 -5.02 0.99
CA TRP A 17 9.75 -5.58 -0.13
C TRP A 17 9.71 -7.10 -0.04
N VAL A 18 8.52 -7.67 -0.12
CA VAL A 18 8.35 -9.12 -0.24
C VAL A 18 8.07 -9.50 -1.69
N ARG A 19 7.12 -8.80 -2.33
CA ARG A 19 6.65 -9.13 -3.68
C ARG A 19 5.89 -7.96 -4.31
N THR A 20 6.06 -7.76 -5.61
CA THR A 20 5.17 -6.92 -6.42
C THR A 20 3.96 -7.77 -6.87
N LEU A 21 2.76 -7.27 -6.62
CA LEU A 21 1.49 -7.98 -6.91
C LEU A 21 0.90 -7.52 -8.25
N TYR A 22 1.03 -6.22 -8.53
CA TYR A 22 0.63 -5.56 -9.77
C TYR A 22 1.53 -4.34 -10.00
N GLU A 23 1.82 -4.04 -11.25
CA GLU A 23 2.60 -2.87 -11.66
C GLU A 23 2.15 -2.43 -13.06
N SER A 24 1.87 -1.14 -13.18
CA SER A 24 1.54 -0.45 -14.42
C SER A 24 2.47 0.76 -14.58
N HIS A 25 2.25 1.59 -15.59
CA HIS A 25 2.97 2.85 -15.72
C HIS A 25 2.67 3.85 -14.60
N HIS A 26 1.48 3.77 -14.01
CA HIS A 26 0.98 4.75 -13.02
C HIS A 26 0.58 4.12 -11.70
N ASP A 27 0.56 2.80 -11.62
CA ASP A 27 0.04 2.07 -10.48
C ASP A 27 1.05 1.04 -10.01
N GLN A 28 1.06 0.81 -8.71
CA GLN A 28 1.80 -0.31 -8.17
C GLN A 28 1.17 -0.86 -6.90
N GLU A 29 1.12 -2.17 -6.80
CA GLU A 29 0.68 -2.88 -5.61
C GLU A 29 1.74 -3.86 -5.15
N SER A 30 1.99 -3.89 -3.84
CA SER A 30 3.12 -4.63 -3.31
C SER A 30 2.84 -5.15 -1.92
N LEU A 31 3.34 -6.36 -1.65
CA LEU A 31 3.40 -6.91 -0.31
C LEU A 31 4.72 -6.49 0.33
N LEU A 32 4.62 -5.81 1.46
CA LEU A 32 5.73 -5.43 2.32
C LEU A 32 5.68 -6.22 3.63
N ARG A 33 6.82 -6.30 4.32
CA ARG A 33 6.90 -6.91 5.65
C ARG A 33 7.83 -6.11 6.54
N CYS A 34 7.41 -5.86 7.77
CA CYS A 34 8.30 -5.26 8.75
C CYS A 34 9.46 -6.20 9.07
N ALA A 35 10.71 -5.74 8.96
CA ALA A 35 11.90 -6.51 9.28
C ALA A 35 11.93 -6.91 10.77
N ALA A 36 11.48 -6.02 11.66
CA ALA A 36 11.52 -6.21 13.11
C ALA A 36 10.42 -7.14 13.63
N CYS A 37 9.14 -6.79 13.45
CA CYS A 37 8.02 -7.58 14.00
C CYS A 37 7.36 -8.51 13.00
N ARG A 38 7.86 -8.57 11.76
CA ARG A 38 7.38 -9.50 10.71
C ARG A 38 5.92 -9.30 10.28
N THR A 39 5.27 -8.22 10.71
CA THR A 39 3.92 -7.82 10.28
C THR A 39 3.90 -7.52 8.79
N PHE A 40 2.89 -8.02 8.08
CA PHE A 40 2.68 -7.73 6.67
C PHE A 40 1.93 -6.40 6.47
N TRP A 41 2.27 -5.72 5.38
CA TRP A 41 1.65 -4.48 4.94
C TRP A 41 1.36 -4.58 3.45
N PHE A 42 0.16 -4.17 3.06
CA PHE A 42 -0.17 -3.91 1.68
C PHE A 42 0.24 -2.48 1.34
N HIS A 43 0.96 -2.31 0.24
CA HIS A 43 1.35 -1.03 -0.31
C HIS A 43 0.64 -0.83 -1.64
N ARG A 44 -0.07 0.29 -1.79
CA ARG A 44 -0.63 0.75 -3.05
C ARG A 44 -0.05 2.10 -3.38
N PHE A 45 0.41 2.27 -4.60
CA PHE A 45 0.84 3.52 -5.18
C PHE A 45 -0.04 3.82 -6.39
N HIS A 46 -0.43 5.08 -6.53
CA HIS A 46 -1.13 5.60 -7.69
C HIS A 46 -0.58 6.98 -8.04
N GLU A 47 -0.26 7.17 -9.31
CA GLU A 47 0.08 8.44 -9.93
C GLU A 47 -1.12 8.96 -10.71
N PHE A 48 -1.53 10.18 -10.43
CA PHE A 48 -2.53 10.91 -11.21
C PHE A 48 -1.81 11.91 -12.12
N PRO A 49 -1.73 11.63 -13.43
CA PRO A 49 -1.01 12.51 -14.33
C PRO A 49 -1.78 13.81 -14.54
N ASP A 50 -1.13 14.96 -14.31
CA ASP A 50 -1.72 16.26 -14.60
C ASP A 50 -1.35 16.73 -16.01
N TRP A 51 -2.21 16.38 -16.97
CA TRP A 51 -2.06 16.77 -18.38
C TRP A 51 -2.20 18.28 -18.63
N SER A 52 -2.60 19.08 -17.63
CA SER A 52 -2.71 20.54 -17.75
C SER A 52 -1.37 21.27 -17.51
N GLY A 53 -0.31 20.53 -17.19
CA GLY A 53 1.04 21.07 -16.99
C GLY A 53 1.39 21.39 -15.53
N GLY A 54 0.54 21.00 -14.57
CA GLY A 54 0.94 20.88 -13.17
C GLY A 54 1.78 19.63 -12.93
N GLY A 55 2.25 19.44 -11.69
CA GLY A 55 2.92 18.21 -11.29
C GLY A 55 1.93 17.09 -11.00
N ASP A 56 2.31 15.85 -11.30
CA ASP A 56 1.48 14.67 -11.05
C ASP A 56 1.20 14.50 -9.55
N ASP A 57 -0.03 14.11 -9.21
CA ASP A 57 -0.42 13.83 -7.82
C ASP A 57 -0.08 12.37 -7.51
N LEU A 58 0.84 12.17 -6.57
CA LEU A 58 1.29 10.85 -6.15
C LEU A 58 0.63 10.52 -4.84
N THR A 59 -0.15 9.43 -4.81
CA THR A 59 -0.76 8.94 -3.57
C THR A 59 -0.29 7.53 -3.28
N THR A 60 0.13 7.29 -2.04
CA THR A 60 0.41 5.95 -1.53
C THR A 60 -0.48 5.60 -0.36
N TRP A 61 -0.82 4.33 -0.24
CA TRP A 61 -1.49 3.74 0.91
C TRP A 61 -0.67 2.61 1.49
N TYR A 62 -0.67 2.52 2.81
CA TYR A 62 -0.12 1.43 3.59
C TYR A 62 -1.21 0.86 4.50
N THR A 63 -1.64 -0.36 4.19
CA THR A 63 -2.68 -1.07 4.95
C THR A 63 -2.05 -2.22 5.70
N ARG A 64 -2.24 -2.27 7.02
CA ARG A 64 -1.75 -3.39 7.83
C ARG A 64 -2.57 -4.64 7.51
N LEU A 65 -1.87 -5.74 7.23
CA LEU A 65 -2.48 -7.04 7.01
C LEU A 65 -2.39 -7.91 8.26
N THR A 66 -3.34 -8.83 8.38
CA THR A 66 -3.18 -10.02 9.23
C THR A 66 -2.10 -10.94 8.66
N THR A 67 -1.62 -11.88 9.47
CA THR A 67 -0.65 -12.88 9.02
C THR A 67 -1.21 -13.70 7.87
N ASP A 68 -2.44 -14.20 7.99
CA ASP A 68 -3.09 -15.05 6.99
C ASP A 68 -3.30 -14.33 5.65
N GLU A 69 -3.70 -13.06 5.67
CA GLU A 69 -3.84 -12.23 4.47
C GLU A 69 -2.47 -12.04 3.78
N GLY A 70 -1.44 -11.71 4.55
CA GLY A 70 -0.09 -11.52 4.03
C GLY A 70 0.54 -12.79 3.46
N GLU A 71 0.34 -13.93 4.11
CA GLU A 71 0.80 -15.23 3.62
C GLU A 71 0.05 -15.68 2.37
N ARG A 72 -1.27 -15.48 2.32
CA ARG A 72 -2.07 -15.74 1.12
C ARG A 72 -1.55 -14.94 -0.07
N LEU A 73 -1.27 -13.65 0.11
CA LEU A 73 -0.72 -12.80 -0.95
C LEU A 73 0.72 -13.19 -1.35
N ARG A 74 1.54 -13.58 -0.38
CA ARG A 74 2.90 -14.07 -0.64
C ARG A 74 2.88 -15.30 -1.54
N ASP A 75 2.02 -16.25 -1.22
CA ASP A 75 2.04 -17.61 -1.80
C ASP A 75 1.07 -17.80 -2.99
N ALA A 76 0.21 -16.81 -3.26
CA ALA A 76 -0.71 -16.85 -4.40
C ALA A 76 0.04 -17.04 -5.73
N ALA A 77 -0.33 -18.07 -6.49
CA ALA A 77 0.19 -18.28 -7.84
C ALA A 77 -0.19 -17.10 -8.77
N GLU A 78 -1.42 -16.63 -8.64
CA GLU A 78 -1.97 -15.47 -9.34
C GLU A 78 -2.46 -14.44 -8.31
N PRO A 79 -1.64 -13.43 -7.94
CA PRO A 79 -2.00 -12.44 -6.92
C PRO A 79 -3.23 -11.61 -7.26
N THR A 80 -3.45 -11.32 -8.54
CA THR A 80 -4.59 -10.55 -9.05
C THR A 80 -5.93 -11.25 -8.85
N ALA A 81 -5.93 -12.57 -8.58
CA ALA A 81 -7.14 -13.32 -8.27
C ALA A 81 -7.52 -13.27 -6.77
N VAL A 82 -6.69 -12.69 -5.90
CA VAL A 82 -7.00 -12.55 -4.48
C VAL A 82 -7.99 -11.41 -4.30
N ASP A 83 -9.11 -11.68 -3.59
CA ASP A 83 -10.07 -10.64 -3.24
C ASP A 83 -9.47 -9.65 -2.24
N LEU A 84 -9.31 -8.41 -2.69
CA LEU A 84 -8.76 -7.28 -1.94
C LEU A 84 -9.83 -6.23 -1.57
N SER A 85 -11.12 -6.53 -1.76
CA SER A 85 -12.22 -5.61 -1.47
C SER A 85 -12.22 -5.09 -0.02
N PHE A 86 -11.70 -5.88 0.92
CA PHE A 86 -11.56 -5.50 2.32
C PHE A 86 -10.64 -4.27 2.53
N LEU A 87 -9.73 -3.97 1.59
CA LEU A 87 -8.86 -2.80 1.68
C LEU A 87 -9.64 -1.49 1.58
N GLY A 88 -10.78 -1.48 0.88
CA GLY A 88 -11.61 -0.28 0.71
C GLY A 88 -12.21 0.26 2.00
N THR A 89 -12.26 -0.55 3.07
CA THR A 89 -12.78 -0.16 4.39
C THR A 89 -11.81 -0.45 5.54
N ARG A 90 -10.57 -0.89 5.23
CA ARG A 90 -9.56 -1.14 6.25
C ARG A 90 -8.79 0.14 6.55
N PRO A 91 -8.73 0.58 7.83
CA PRO A 91 -7.92 1.72 8.21
C PRO A 91 -6.49 1.62 7.70
N SER A 92 -6.06 2.67 7.03
CA SER A 92 -4.79 2.72 6.31
C SER A 92 -4.08 4.04 6.59
N TRP A 93 -2.78 4.06 6.36
CA TRP A 93 -2.04 5.31 6.24
C TRP A 93 -1.98 5.71 4.78
N MET A 94 -2.30 6.96 4.49
CA MET A 94 -2.19 7.53 3.16
C MET A 94 -1.17 8.64 3.17
N ASP A 95 -0.35 8.72 2.13
CA ASP A 95 0.63 9.79 1.91
C ASP A 95 0.43 10.36 0.50
N ASP A 96 0.11 11.65 0.43
CA ASP A 96 -0.18 12.40 -0.80
C ASP A 96 0.42 13.82 -0.71
N ALA A 97 0.16 14.67 -1.70
CA ALA A 97 0.62 16.06 -1.70
C ALA A 97 0.13 16.91 -0.50
N ARG A 98 -0.90 16.45 0.24
CA ARG A 98 -1.44 17.11 1.46
C ARG A 98 -0.79 16.58 2.73
N GLY A 99 0.11 15.60 2.61
CA GLY A 99 0.83 14.97 3.69
C GLY A 99 0.15 13.74 4.26
N SER A 100 0.88 13.06 5.13
CA SER A 100 0.49 11.74 5.60
C SER A 100 -0.60 11.77 6.66
N ARG A 101 -1.62 10.92 6.53
CA ARG A 101 -2.76 10.83 7.46
C ARG A 101 -3.39 9.44 7.51
N ARG A 102 -4.12 9.16 8.59
CA ARG A 102 -4.98 7.98 8.64
C ARG A 102 -6.25 8.20 7.82
N VAL A 103 -6.67 7.16 7.12
CA VAL A 103 -7.89 7.10 6.32
C VAL A 103 -8.61 5.79 6.58
N ASP A 104 -9.90 5.72 6.29
CA ASP A 104 -10.73 4.54 6.57
C ASP A 104 -10.56 3.42 5.53
N GLY A 105 -9.81 3.66 4.45
CA GLY A 105 -9.62 2.68 3.39
C GLY A 105 -8.50 3.04 2.42
N ALA A 106 -8.05 2.03 1.67
CA ALA A 106 -7.19 2.17 0.51
C ALA A 106 -8.01 1.72 -0.73
N PRO A 107 -8.68 2.66 -1.44
CA PRO A 107 -9.52 2.32 -2.59
C PRO A 107 -8.70 1.83 -3.77
N ASP A 108 -9.27 0.94 -4.58
CA ASP A 108 -8.65 0.39 -5.81
C ASP A 108 -8.58 1.43 -6.93
N HIS A 109 -9.59 2.29 -6.96
CA HIS A 109 -9.70 3.44 -7.86
C HIS A 109 -10.08 4.67 -7.02
N PRO A 110 -9.12 5.49 -6.57
CA PRO A 110 -9.38 6.56 -5.60
C PRO A 110 -10.23 7.73 -6.13
N HIS A 111 -10.64 7.70 -7.40
CA HIS A 111 -11.43 8.74 -8.08
C HIS A 111 -12.65 8.19 -8.84
N GLY A 112 -13.37 7.23 -8.23
CA GLY A 112 -14.74 6.89 -8.63
C GLY A 112 -15.76 7.92 -8.20
#